data_AF-A0A960D671-F1
#
_entry.id   AF-A0A960D671-F1
#
_cell.length_a   1.000
_cell.length_b   1.000
_cell.length_c   1.000
_cell.angle_alpha   90.00
_cell.angle_beta   90.00
_cell.angle_gamma   90.00
#
_symmetry.space_group_name_H-M   'P 1'
#
loop_
_entity.id
_entity.type
_entity.pdbx_description
1 polymer ?
#
loop_
_entity_poly.entity_id
_entity_poly.type
_entity_poly.pdbx_seq_one_letter_code
_entity_poly.pdbx_strand_id
1 'polypeptide(L)'
;IGLARWWHFSFDLLWLVNGLIFVVLLFGTDQWKRLVPTSLDVFPNALSTALQYLSLQLPVNAGFSTYNALQLLAYFITVFIAAPLALVTGLLQAPSIAGRFGTGARLLNRQVARSIHFGVLIWMVVFIAIHTLMSFVTGFVGNVNHITLG
;
A
#
# COMPACT_ATOMS: atom_id res chain seq x y z
N ILE A 1 8.17 -17.57 -20.13
CA ILE A 1 7.23 -17.46 -18.97
C ILE A 1 7.84 -18.01 -17.66
N GLY A 2 8.64 -19.07 -17.68
CA GLY A 2 9.27 -19.62 -16.45
C GLY A 2 10.12 -18.62 -15.67
N LEU A 3 11.05 -17.93 -16.34
CA LEU A 3 11.96 -16.96 -15.70
C LEU A 3 11.23 -15.80 -15.01
N ALA A 4 10.20 -15.22 -15.65
CA ALA A 4 9.42 -14.13 -15.08
C ALA A 4 8.68 -14.54 -13.79
N ARG A 5 8.13 -15.77 -13.75
CA ARG A 5 7.50 -16.31 -12.53
C ARG A 5 8.52 -16.53 -11.42
N TRP A 6 9.71 -17.00 -11.78
CA TRP A 6 10.79 -17.21 -10.81
C TRP A 6 11.25 -15.89 -10.18
N TRP A 7 11.42 -14.85 -11.01
CA TRP A 7 11.70 -13.49 -10.55
C TRP A 7 10.61 -12.95 -9.63
N HIS A 8 9.35 -13.06 -10.04
CA HIS A 8 8.22 -12.61 -9.24
C HIS A 8 8.23 -13.24 -7.84
N PHE A 9 8.27 -14.58 -7.75
CA PHE A 9 8.29 -15.26 -6.45
C PHE A 9 9.52 -14.95 -5.61
N SER A 10 10.67 -14.72 -6.24
CA SER A 10 11.90 -14.35 -5.51
C SER A 10 11.77 -12.98 -4.86
N PHE A 11 11.24 -12.00 -5.58
CA PHE A 11 10.97 -10.68 -5.02
C PHE A 11 9.80 -10.68 -4.03
N ASP A 12 8.77 -11.50 -4.27
CA ASP A 12 7.66 -11.66 -3.33
C ASP A 12 8.15 -12.20 -1.98
N LEU A 13 9.09 -13.16 -1.99
CA LEU A 13 9.67 -13.67 -0.75
C LEU A 13 10.41 -12.55 0.02
N LEU A 14 11.24 -11.77 -0.67
CA LEU A 14 11.93 -10.62 -0.08
C LEU A 14 10.92 -9.59 0.46
N TRP A 15 9.87 -9.30 -0.31
CA TRP A 15 8.80 -8.39 0.05
C TRP A 15 8.02 -8.87 1.28
N LEU A 16 7.73 -10.17 1.39
CA LEU A 16 7.05 -10.75 2.54
C LEU A 16 7.90 -10.71 3.81
N VAL A 17 9.19 -11.02 3.71
CA VAL A 17 10.12 -10.93 4.86
C VAL A 17 10.23 -9.48 5.33
N ASN A 18 10.40 -8.53 4.41
CA ASN A 18 10.45 -7.11 4.74
C ASN A 18 9.11 -6.64 5.35
N GLY A 19 7.99 -7.01 4.74
CA GLY A 19 6.65 -6.69 5.22
C GLY A 19 6.37 -7.24 6.61
N LEU A 20 6.84 -8.44 6.93
CA LEU A 20 6.74 -9.01 8.27
C LEU A 20 7.51 -8.18 9.30
N ILE A 21 8.76 -7.81 9.00
CA ILE A 21 9.56 -6.93 9.87
C ILE A 21 8.85 -5.59 10.04
N PHE A 22 8.37 -5.00 8.95
CA PHE A 22 7.63 -3.74 8.97
C PHE A 22 6.39 -3.82 9.87
N VAL A 23 5.56 -4.87 9.74
CA VAL A 23 4.36 -5.07 10.55
C VAL A 23 4.72 -5.24 12.03
N VAL A 24 5.74 -6.05 12.36
CA VAL A 24 6.20 -6.24 13.75
C VAL A 24 6.63 -4.91 14.36
N LEU A 25 7.42 -4.11 13.63
CA LEU A 25 7.84 -2.78 14.09
C LEU A 25 6.64 -1.84 14.23
N LEU A 26 5.74 -1.82 13.24
CA LEU A 26 4.59 -0.92 13.18
C LEU A 26 3.66 -1.11 14.39
N PHE A 27 3.38 -2.35 14.77
CA PHE A 27 2.58 -2.66 15.94
C PHE A 27 3.37 -2.60 17.25
N GLY A 28 4.64 -3.03 17.25
CA GLY A 28 5.51 -3.01 18.42
C GLY A 28 5.91 -1.62 18.89
N THR A 29 5.82 -0.60 18.02
CA THR A 29 6.17 0.80 18.33
C THR A 29 4.96 1.75 18.34
N ASP A 30 3.74 1.21 18.30
CA ASP A 30 2.48 1.97 18.22
C ASP A 30 2.36 2.91 17.00
N GLN A 31 3.29 2.81 16.05
CA GLN A 31 3.31 3.64 14.85
C GLN A 31 2.16 3.30 13.90
N TRP A 32 1.42 2.20 14.11
CA TRP A 32 0.16 1.94 13.42
C TRP A 32 -0.90 3.02 13.68
N LYS A 33 -0.89 3.66 14.87
CA LYS A 33 -1.88 4.66 15.28
C LYS A 33 -1.90 5.90 14.36
N ARG A 34 -0.77 6.21 13.72
CA ARG A 34 -0.66 7.33 12.76
C ARG A 34 -1.18 6.99 11.36
N LEU A 35 -1.43 5.70 11.08
CA LEU A 35 -1.88 5.21 9.78
C LEU A 35 -3.36 4.86 9.76
N VAL A 36 -4.02 4.74 10.92
CA VAL A 36 -5.43 4.38 11.02
C VAL A 36 -6.27 5.64 11.22
N PRO A 37 -7.22 5.94 10.31
CA PRO A 37 -8.16 7.04 10.52
C PRO A 37 -9.00 6.80 11.79
N THR A 38 -9.10 7.82 12.63
CA THR A 38 -9.85 7.77 13.90
C THR A 38 -11.16 8.56 13.86
N SER A 39 -11.38 9.37 12.81
CA SER A 39 -12.61 10.13 12.56
C SER A 39 -13.07 9.96 11.12
N LEU A 40 -14.39 10.04 10.90
CA LEU A 40 -15.00 10.09 9.57
C LEU A 40 -14.71 11.40 8.84
N ASP A 41 -14.25 12.45 9.54
CA ASP A 41 -13.83 13.72 8.91
C ASP A 41 -12.67 13.53 7.93
N VAL A 42 -11.97 12.38 7.99
CA VAL A 42 -10.93 12.03 7.03
C VAL A 42 -11.42 12.08 5.58
N PHE A 43 -12.68 11.71 5.32
CA PHE A 43 -13.22 11.68 3.95
C PHE A 43 -13.42 13.09 3.35
N PRO A 44 -14.17 14.01 3.98
CA PRO A 44 -14.29 15.38 3.47
C PRO A 44 -12.95 16.12 3.46
N ASN A 45 -12.06 15.88 4.44
CA ASN A 45 -10.73 16.50 4.46
C ASN A 45 -9.82 15.98 3.35
N ALA A 46 -9.90 14.69 3.01
CA ALA A 46 -9.16 14.11 1.90
C ALA A 46 -9.64 14.68 0.56
N LEU A 47 -10.96 14.87 0.38
CA LEU A 47 -11.52 15.53 -0.80
C LEU A 47 -11.03 16.98 -0.91
N SER A 48 -11.09 17.75 0.18
CA SER A 48 -10.53 19.11 0.23
C SER A 48 -9.05 19.15 -0.15
N THR A 49 -8.26 18.23 0.41
CA THR A 49 -6.83 18.10 0.10
C THR A 49 -6.59 17.72 -1.37
N ALA A 50 -7.40 16.83 -1.94
CA ALA A 50 -7.30 16.45 -3.35
C ALA A 50 -7.61 17.66 -4.26
N LEU A 51 -8.64 18.44 -3.94
CA LEU A 51 -8.99 19.66 -4.67
C LEU A 51 -7.87 20.72 -4.58
N GLN A 52 -7.21 20.84 -3.44
CA GLN A 52 -6.03 21.71 -3.27
C GLN A 52 -4.87 21.29 -4.19
N TYR A 53 -4.56 19.99 -4.27
CA TYR A 53 -3.56 19.50 -5.22
C TYR A 53 -3.96 19.75 -6.68
N LEU A 54 -5.23 19.52 -7.02
CA LEU A 54 -5.75 19.76 -8.37
C LEU A 54 -5.77 21.25 -8.75
N SER A 55 -5.93 22.15 -7.78
CA SER A 55 -5.85 23.60 -7.97
C SER A 55 -4.41 24.15 -7.94
N LEU A 56 -3.42 23.27 -7.82
CA LEU A 56 -1.99 23.60 -7.67
C LEU A 56 -1.68 24.45 -6.43
N GLN A 57 -2.60 24.46 -5.45
CA GLN A 57 -2.40 25.07 -4.14
C GLN A 57 -1.92 23.98 -3.18
N LEU A 58 -0.63 23.69 -3.21
CA LEU A 58 -0.08 22.61 -2.39
C LEU A 58 -0.31 22.89 -0.89
N PRO A 59 -0.94 21.96 -0.16
CA PRO A 59 -1.08 22.07 1.28
C PRO A 59 0.30 22.10 1.94
N VAL A 60 0.39 22.74 3.11
CA VAL A 60 1.63 22.80 3.90
C VAL A 60 2.14 21.38 4.17
N ASN A 61 3.38 21.12 3.78
CA ASN A 61 4.04 19.86 4.08
C ASN A 61 4.52 19.87 5.54
N ALA A 62 3.79 19.18 6.42
CA ALA A 62 4.16 19.02 7.83
C ALA A 62 5.27 17.97 8.05
N GLY A 63 5.86 17.43 6.98
CA GLY A 63 6.91 16.42 7.02
C GLY A 63 6.42 15.09 7.62
N PHE A 64 7.32 14.39 8.30
CA PHE A 64 7.04 13.08 8.92
C PHE A 64 6.18 13.16 10.18
N SER A 65 5.94 14.37 10.70
CA SER A 65 5.24 14.56 11.98
C SER A 65 3.74 14.29 11.90
N THR A 66 3.10 14.61 10.76
CA THR A 66 1.65 14.45 10.56
C THR A 66 1.31 14.26 9.08
N TYR A 67 0.36 13.38 8.79
CA TYR A 67 -0.17 13.16 7.44
C TYR A 67 -1.45 13.97 7.24
N ASN A 68 -1.60 14.59 6.07
CA ASN A 68 -2.91 15.11 5.68
C ASN A 68 -3.88 13.95 5.42
N ALA A 69 -5.18 14.24 5.38
CA ALA A 69 -6.21 13.21 5.28
C ALA A 69 -6.11 12.36 3.99
N LEU A 70 -5.68 12.95 2.87
CA LEU A 70 -5.49 12.22 1.62
C LEU A 70 -4.31 11.23 1.71
N GLN A 71 -3.18 11.66 2.27
CA GLN A 71 -2.04 10.80 2.56
C GLN A 71 -2.41 9.68 3.53
N LEU A 72 -3.13 10.01 4.62
CA LEU A 72 -3.55 9.04 5.62
C LEU A 72 -4.40 7.93 5.00
N LEU A 73 -5.39 8.26 4.18
CA LEU A 73 -6.19 7.26 3.46
C LEU A 73 -5.34 6.43 2.48
N ALA A 74 -4.46 7.08 1.72
CA ALA A 74 -3.59 6.38 0.77
C ALA A 74 -2.67 5.38 1.48
N TYR A 75 -2.10 5.75 2.63
CA TYR A 75 -1.25 4.87 3.44
C TYR A 75 -2.06 3.77 4.12
N PHE A 76 -3.23 4.09 4.68
CA PHE A 76 -4.11 3.09 5.28
C PHE A 76 -4.50 2.01 4.26
N ILE A 77 -4.98 2.42 3.08
CA ILE A 77 -5.37 1.50 2.01
C ILE A 77 -4.16 0.67 1.59
N THR A 78 -2.99 1.28 1.38
CA THR A 78 -1.82 0.56 0.90
C THR A 78 -1.32 -0.48 1.90
N VAL A 79 -1.21 -0.10 3.17
CA VAL A 79 -0.63 -0.95 4.23
C VAL A 79 -1.61 -2.01 4.73
N PHE A 80 -2.87 -1.63 4.99
CA PHE A 80 -3.83 -2.51 5.68
C PHE A 80 -4.82 -3.19 4.74
N ILE A 81 -4.92 -2.78 3.48
CA ILE A 81 -5.86 -3.37 2.51
C ILE A 81 -5.11 -3.98 1.33
N ALA A 82 -4.38 -3.17 0.56
CA ALA A 82 -3.75 -3.59 -0.68
C ALA A 82 -2.65 -4.64 -0.46
N ALA A 83 -1.72 -4.41 0.47
CA ALA A 83 -0.65 -5.35 0.77
C ALA A 83 -1.17 -6.71 1.27
N PRO A 84 -2.08 -6.78 2.27
CA PRO A 84 -2.71 -8.05 2.67
C PRO A 84 -3.47 -8.73 1.52
N LEU A 85 -4.21 -7.97 0.70
CA LEU A 85 -4.90 -8.53 -0.46
C LEU A 85 -3.94 -9.11 -1.50
N ALA A 86 -2.80 -8.46 -1.77
CA ALA A 86 -1.77 -8.99 -2.68
C ALA A 86 -1.28 -10.36 -2.20
N LEU A 87 -0.96 -10.49 -0.91
CA LEU A 87 -0.52 -11.75 -0.32
C LEU A 87 -1.59 -12.84 -0.44
N VAL A 88 -2.81 -12.55 0.02
CA VAL A 88 -3.91 -13.54 0.01
C VAL A 88 -4.24 -13.98 -1.41
N THR A 89 -4.38 -13.03 -2.34
CA THR A 89 -4.74 -13.36 -3.73
C THR A 89 -3.59 -14.04 -4.48
N GLY A 90 -2.33 -13.74 -4.16
CA GLY A 90 -1.17 -14.47 -4.68
C GLY A 90 -1.17 -15.93 -4.23
N LEU A 91 -1.43 -16.19 -2.94
CA LEU A 91 -1.55 -17.55 -2.41
C LEU A 91 -2.72 -18.32 -3.05
N LEU A 92 -3.88 -17.68 -3.23
CA LEU A 92 -5.06 -18.33 -3.84
C LEU A 92 -4.84 -18.75 -5.30
N GLN A 93 -3.89 -18.13 -6.01
CA GLN A 93 -3.52 -18.51 -7.36
C GLN A 93 -2.59 -19.74 -7.41
N ALA A 94 -1.98 -20.11 -6.28
CA ALA A 94 -1.08 -21.26 -6.20
C ALA A 94 -1.86 -22.59 -6.34
N PRO A 95 -1.46 -23.49 -7.26
CA PRO A 95 -2.15 -24.77 -7.43
C PRO A 95 -2.16 -25.66 -6.19
N SER A 96 -1.08 -25.62 -5.41
CA SER A 96 -0.93 -26.35 -4.14
C SER A 96 -1.91 -25.90 -3.07
N ILE A 97 -2.18 -24.59 -2.97
CA ILE A 97 -3.16 -24.03 -2.02
C ILE A 97 -4.57 -24.45 -2.41
N ALA A 98 -4.93 -24.30 -3.68
CA ALA A 98 -6.26 -24.68 -4.18
C ALA A 98 -6.57 -26.18 -3.99
N GLY A 99 -5.58 -27.05 -4.21
CA GLY A 99 -5.74 -28.49 -3.99
C GLY A 99 -5.84 -28.88 -2.52
N ARG A 100 -5.11 -28.19 -1.63
CA ARG A 100 -5.08 -28.50 -0.19
C ARG A 100 -6.29 -27.95 0.58
N PHE A 101 -6.77 -26.76 0.21
CA PHE A 101 -7.81 -26.05 0.96
C PHE A 101 -9.15 -25.93 0.24
N GLY A 102 -9.29 -26.52 -0.95
CA GLY A 102 -10.55 -26.50 -1.71
C GLY A 102 -10.96 -25.10 -2.19
N THR A 103 -10.04 -24.14 -2.23
CA THR A 103 -10.32 -22.74 -2.63
C THR A 103 -10.55 -22.56 -4.13
N GLY A 104 -10.66 -23.65 -4.90
CA GLY A 104 -10.88 -23.58 -6.35
C GLY A 104 -12.27 -23.13 -6.79
N ALA A 105 -13.26 -23.00 -5.89
CA ALA A 105 -14.66 -22.77 -6.23
C ALA A 105 -15.24 -21.44 -5.68
N ARG A 106 -16.31 -20.95 -6.33
CA ARG A 106 -17.10 -19.75 -5.95
C ARG A 106 -16.25 -18.46 -5.84
N LEU A 107 -16.44 -17.66 -4.78
CA LEU A 107 -15.80 -16.35 -4.56
C LEU A 107 -14.27 -16.43 -4.40
N LEU A 108 -13.73 -17.60 -4.08
CA LEU A 108 -12.30 -17.82 -3.92
C LEU A 108 -11.64 -18.41 -5.18
N ASN A 109 -12.39 -18.55 -6.28
CA ASN A 109 -11.86 -19.15 -7.49
C ASN A 109 -10.63 -18.38 -8.01
N ARG A 110 -9.75 -19.09 -8.73
CA ARG A 110 -8.48 -18.53 -9.21
C ARG A 110 -8.67 -17.33 -10.14
N GLN A 111 -9.79 -17.26 -10.85
CA GLN A 111 -10.08 -16.15 -11.77
C GLN A 111 -10.36 -14.86 -11.00
N VAL A 112 -11.18 -14.93 -9.95
CA VAL A 112 -11.48 -13.79 -9.06
C VAL A 112 -10.21 -13.34 -8.35
N ALA A 113 -9.43 -14.27 -7.80
CA ALA A 113 -8.15 -13.96 -7.18
C ALA A 113 -7.20 -13.25 -8.15
N ARG A 114 -7.17 -13.66 -9.44
CA ARG A 114 -6.36 -13.00 -10.47
C ARG A 114 -6.81 -11.58 -10.77
N SER A 115 -8.11 -11.36 -10.90
CA SER A 115 -8.65 -10.01 -11.14
C SER A 115 -8.37 -9.07 -9.96
N ILE A 116 -8.56 -9.54 -8.71
CA ILE A 116 -8.27 -8.72 -7.52
C ILE A 116 -6.77 -8.44 -7.43
N HIS A 117 -5.92 -9.44 -7.61
CA HIS A 117 -4.46 -9.25 -7.57
C HIS A 117 -3.98 -8.24 -8.61
N PHE A 118 -4.55 -8.29 -9.82
CA PHE A 118 -4.25 -7.32 -10.87
C PHE A 118 -4.76 -5.91 -10.51
N GLY A 119 -5.93 -5.79 -9.89
CA GLY A 119 -6.42 -4.51 -9.36
C GLY A 119 -5.49 -3.93 -8.29
N VAL A 120 -4.95 -4.78 -7.40
CA VAL A 120 -3.95 -4.39 -6.40
C VAL A 120 -2.65 -3.94 -7.06
N LEU A 121 -2.19 -4.61 -8.13
CA LEU A 121 -1.04 -4.18 -8.93
C LEU A 121 -1.25 -2.76 -9.47
N ILE A 122 -2.41 -2.48 -10.08
CA ILE A 122 -2.74 -1.14 -10.60
C ILE A 122 -2.68 -0.11 -9.46
N TRP A 123 -3.32 -0.39 -8.33
CA TRP A 123 -3.27 0.49 -7.16
C TRP A 123 -1.82 0.77 -6.73
N MET A 124 -1.00 -0.27 -6.61
CA MET A 124 0.38 -0.14 -6.15
C MET A 124 1.23 0.71 -7.11
N VAL A 125 1.08 0.50 -8.42
CA VAL A 125 1.77 1.29 -9.44
C VAL A 125 1.37 2.76 -9.36
N VAL A 126 0.06 3.05 -9.29
CA VAL A 126 -0.47 4.42 -9.17
C VAL A 126 0.01 5.08 -7.88
N PHE A 127 -0.09 4.36 -6.75
CA PHE A 127 0.36 4.83 -5.45
C PHE A 127 1.85 5.19 -5.49
N ILE A 128 2.72 4.27 -5.97
CA ILE A 128 4.17 4.51 -6.03
C ILE A 128 4.48 5.72 -6.92
N ALA A 129 3.85 5.81 -8.10
CA ALA A 129 4.08 6.91 -9.02
C ALA A 129 3.70 8.26 -8.41
N ILE A 130 2.49 8.38 -7.85
CA ILE A 130 2.00 9.62 -7.24
C ILE A 130 2.79 9.94 -5.96
N HIS A 131 3.00 8.97 -5.08
CA HIS A 131 3.74 9.16 -3.82
C HIS A 131 5.15 9.67 -4.09
N THR A 132 5.86 9.05 -5.04
CA THR A 132 7.21 9.45 -5.42
C THR A 132 7.22 10.84 -6.04
N LEU A 133 6.31 11.12 -6.99
CA LEU A 133 6.17 12.44 -7.59
C LEU A 133 5.93 13.52 -6.54
N MET A 134 5.02 13.28 -5.59
CA MET A 134 4.71 14.22 -4.53
C MET A 134 5.91 14.46 -3.61
N SER A 135 6.72 13.43 -3.35
CA SER A 135 7.98 13.59 -2.60
C SER A 135 8.94 14.55 -3.32
N PHE A 136 9.01 14.49 -4.65
CA PHE A 136 9.82 15.43 -5.45
C PHE A 136 9.26 16.85 -5.42
N VAL A 137 7.95 17.01 -5.63
CA VAL A 137 7.30 18.32 -5.74
C VAL A 137 7.27 19.07 -4.40
N THR A 138 7.16 18.36 -3.28
CA THR A 138 6.99 18.97 -1.95
C THR A 138 8.31 19.13 -1.16
N GLY A 139 9.46 18.95 -1.82
CA GLY A 139 10.80 19.11 -1.23
C GLY A 139 11.52 17.78 -1.00
N PHE A 140 12.07 17.21 -2.07
CA PHE A 140 12.68 15.87 -2.08
C PHE A 140 13.69 15.63 -0.94
N VAL A 141 14.68 16.51 -0.78
CA VAL A 141 15.75 16.34 0.21
C VAL A 141 15.19 16.33 1.63
N GLY A 142 14.29 17.25 1.96
CA GLY A 142 13.63 17.29 3.26
C GLY A 142 12.84 16.00 3.52
N ASN A 143 12.01 15.59 2.56
CA ASN A 143 11.20 14.38 2.66
C ASN A 143 12.07 13.12 2.86
N VAL A 144 13.16 12.96 2.09
CA VAL A 144 14.06 11.79 2.20
C VAL A 144 14.85 11.80 3.51
N ASN A 145 15.32 12.96 3.97
CA ASN A 145 15.99 13.07 5.27
C ASN A 145 15.06 12.64 6.40
N HIS A 146 13.80 13.09 6.36
CA HIS A 146 12.81 12.69 7.35
C HIS A 146 12.48 11.20 7.36
N ILE A 147 12.55 10.54 6.20
CA ILE A 147 12.31 9.09 6.09
C ILE A 147 13.51 8.27 6.59
N THR A 148 14.73 8.74 6.34
CA THR A 148 15.95 7.96 6.57
C THR A 148 16.65 8.27 7.90
N LEU A 149 16.58 9.51 8.36
CA LEU A 149 17.27 10.01 9.56
C LEU A 149 16.32 10.43 10.69
N GLY A 150 15.04 10.68 10.38
CA GLY A 150 14.03 11.18 11.31
C GLY A 150 14.00 12.70 11.40
#